data_AF-A0A951QKT5-F1
#
_entry.id   AF-A0A951QKT5-F1
#
_cell.length_a   1.000
_cell.length_b   1.000
_cell.length_c   1.000
_cell.angle_alpha   90.00
_cell.angle_beta   90.00
_cell.angle_gamma   90.00
#
_symmetry.space_group_name_H-M   'P 1'
#
loop_
_entity.id
_entity.type
_entity.pdbx_description
1 polymer ?
#
loop_
_entity_poly.entity_id
_entity_poly.type
_entity_poly.pdbx_seq_one_letter_code
_entity_poly.pdbx_strand_id
1 'polypeptide(L)' 'MWTRKLIICVAYDFLDFTVGRILFPIPFLGEIIGCIICIQMFGRNEILYALEAIDVTEQFDGFIPMATIIALKNKPN' A
#
# COMPACT_ATOMS: atom_id res chain seq x y z
N MET A 1 8.59 14.91 9.70
CA MET A 1 8.93 13.80 8.77
C MET A 1 7.71 13.10 8.17
N TRP A 2 6.53 13.18 8.78
CA TRP A 2 5.31 12.53 8.29
C TRP A 2 4.94 12.87 6.84
N THR A 3 5.02 14.14 6.43
CA THR A 3 4.70 14.55 5.04
C THR A 3 5.50 13.78 3.99
N ARG A 4 6.78 13.48 4.26
CA ARG A 4 7.60 12.66 3.35
C ARG A 4 7.07 11.23 3.28
N LYS A 5 6.66 10.68 4.43
CA LYS A 5 6.06 9.35 4.49
C LYS A 5 4.74 9.31 3.70
N LEU A 6 3.88 10.33 3.84
CA LEU A 6 2.67 10.46 3.04
C LEU A 6 2.98 10.50 1.54
N ILE A 7 3.94 11.31 1.10
CA ILE A 7 4.32 11.40 -0.33
C ILE A 7 4.77 10.03 -0.85
N ILE A 8 5.57 9.30 -0.09
CA ILE A 8 6.03 7.94 -0.47
C ILE A 8 4.84 6.99 -0.61
N CYS A 9 3.90 7.01 0.35
CA CYS A 9 2.71 6.16 0.29
C CYS A 9 1.81 6.48 -0.91
N VAL A 10 1.57 7.77 -1.18
CA VAL A 10 0.80 8.20 -2.36
C VAL A 10 1.49 7.79 -3.67
N ALA A 11 2.81 7.96 -3.75
CA ALA A 11 3.57 7.56 -4.93
C ALA A 11 3.55 6.04 -5.12
N TYR A 12 3.66 5.28 -4.04
CA TYR A 12 3.61 3.82 -4.08
C TYR A 12 2.23 3.32 -4.52
N ASP A 13 1.15 3.82 -3.91
CA ASP A 13 -0.22 3.49 -4.30
C ASP A 13 -0.47 3.81 -5.78
N PHE A 14 0.03 4.95 -6.27
CA PHE A 14 -0.09 5.30 -7.69
C PHE A 14 0.67 4.33 -8.60
N LEU A 15 1.88 3.91 -8.20
CA LEU A 15 2.67 2.93 -8.95
C LEU A 15 2.00 1.55 -8.94
N ASP A 16 1.44 1.15 -7.81
CA ASP A 16 0.75 -0.12 -7.64
C ASP A 16 -0.49 -0.20 -8.53
N PHE A 17 -1.33 0.85 -8.51
CA PHE A 17 -2.50 1.00 -9.37
C PHE A 17 -2.20 0.99 -10.87
N THR A 18 -1.02 1.49 -11.28
CA THR A 18 -0.70 1.68 -12.70
C THR A 18 0.23 0.60 -13.22
N VAL A 19 1.48 0.61 -12.76
CA VAL A 19 2.57 -0.24 -13.23
C VAL A 19 2.55 -1.59 -12.54
N GLY A 20 2.19 -1.62 -11.25
CA GLY A 20 2.07 -2.85 -10.46
C GLY A 20 1.10 -3.85 -11.08
N ARG A 21 -0.07 -3.38 -11.49
CA ARG A 21 -1.09 -4.19 -12.18
C ARG A 21 -0.67 -4.77 -13.54
N ILE A 22 0.29 -4.14 -14.21
CA ILE A 22 0.80 -4.62 -15.51
C ILE A 22 2.01 -5.54 -15.33
N LEU A 23 2.92 -5.20 -14.40
CA LEU A 23 4.19 -5.91 -14.18
C LEU A 23 4.08 -7.11 -13.24
N PHE A 24 3.10 -7.12 -12.34
CA PHE A 24 2.89 -8.18 -11.35
C PHE A 24 1.52 -8.83 -11.55
N PRO A 25 1.36 -9.68 -12.61
CA PRO A 25 0.13 -10.46 -12.80
C PRO A 25 -0.08 -11.49 -11.69
N ILE A 26 0.92 -11.69 -10.82
CA ILE A 26 0.80 -12.46 -9.59
C ILE A 26 0.33 -11.49 -8.51
N PRO A 27 -0.92 -11.62 -8.01
CA PRO A 27 -1.58 -10.65 -7.13
C PRO A 27 -0.94 -10.49 -5.74
N PHE A 28 0.21 -11.12 -5.48
CA PHE A 28 0.85 -11.17 -4.17
C PHE A 28 2.18 -10.40 -4.07
N LEU A 29 2.82 -10.02 -5.17
CA LEU A 29 4.15 -9.41 -5.07
C LEU A 29 4.09 -7.92 -4.72
N GLY A 30 3.14 -7.18 -5.30
CA GLY A 30 2.85 -5.79 -4.92
C GLY A 30 2.49 -5.71 -3.44
N GLU A 31 1.55 -6.55 -3.02
CA GLU A 31 1.12 -6.74 -1.64
C GLU A 31 2.25 -6.88 -0.61
N ILE A 32 3.19 -7.78 -0.87
CA ILE A 32 4.34 -8.02 0.03
C ILE A 32 5.18 -6.75 0.15
N ILE A 33 5.43 -6.06 -0.96
CA ILE A 33 6.20 -4.82 -0.99
C ILE A 33 5.50 -3.73 -0.19
N GLY A 34 4.20 -3.51 -0.43
CA GLY A 34 3.40 -2.50 0.26
C GLY A 34 3.33 -2.74 1.75
N CYS A 35 3.20 -4.01 2.16
CA CYS A 35 3.19 -4.40 3.56
C CYS A 35 4.56 -4.14 4.23
N ILE A 36 5.67 -4.46 3.56
CA ILE A 36 7.02 -4.15 4.04
C ILE A 36 7.21 -2.63 4.19
N ILE A 37 6.81 -1.84 3.19
CA ILE A 37 6.92 -0.38 3.21
C ILE A 37 6.14 0.19 4.41
N CYS A 38 4.89 -0.22 4.59
CA CYS A 38 4.05 0.26 5.69
C CYS A 38 4.62 -0.12 7.07
N ILE A 39 5.10 -1.36 7.23
CA ILE A 39 5.72 -1.82 8.48
C ILE A 39 7.00 -1.03 8.80
N GLN A 40 7.85 -0.79 7.80
CA GLN A 40 9.10 -0.02 7.98
C GLN A 40 8.82 1.44 8.33
N MET A 41 7.77 2.04 7.76
CA MET A 41 7.48 3.45 7.92
C MET A 41 6.65 3.77 9.16
N PHE A 42 5.74 2.89 9.56
CA PHE A 42 4.74 3.16 10.60
C PHE A 42 4.68 2.09 11.69
N GLY A 43 5.42 0.99 11.54
CA GLY A 43 5.55 -0.07 12.54
C GLY A 43 4.68 -1.29 12.27
N ARG A 44 4.88 -2.34 13.09
CA ARG A 44 4.30 -3.68 12.90
C ARG A 44 2.77 -3.73 12.95
N ASN A 45 2.14 -2.72 13.54
CA ASN A 45 0.67 -2.59 13.61
C ASN A 45 0.04 -2.30 12.24
N GLU A 46 0.82 -1.88 11.25
CA GLU A 46 0.34 -1.62 9.90
C GLU A 46 0.46 -2.85 8.98
N ILE A 47 0.54 -4.06 9.57
CA ILE A 47 0.26 -5.33 8.90
C ILE A 47 -1.12 -5.35 8.22
N LEU A 48 -2.01 -4.44 8.62
CA LEU A 48 -3.31 -4.22 7.99
C LEU A 48 -3.22 -3.94 6.48
N TYR A 49 -2.05 -3.54 5.96
CA TYR A 49 -1.82 -3.51 4.51
C TYR A 49 -2.04 -4.88 3.86
N ALA A 50 -1.68 -5.98 4.54
CA ALA A 50 -1.88 -7.35 4.03
C ALA A 50 -3.34 -7.75 3.82
N LEU A 51 -4.30 -6.90 4.19
CA LEU A 51 -5.70 -7.11 3.85
C LEU A 51 -5.96 -6.94 2.35
N GLU A 52 -5.17 -6.11 1.65
CA GLU A 52 -5.25 -5.98 0.18
C GLU A 52 -4.94 -7.35 -0.49
N ALA A 53 -4.02 -8.14 0.09
CA ALA A 53 -3.68 -9.48 -0.40
C ALA A 53 -4.82 -10.52 -0.30
N ILE A 54 -5.90 -10.21 0.41
CA ILE A 54 -7.09 -11.07 0.52
C ILE A 54 -8.05 -10.78 -0.64
N ASP A 55 -8.02 -9.57 -1.20
CA ASP A 55 -8.86 -9.18 -2.31
C ASP A 55 -8.27 -9.64 -3.65
N VAL A 56 -8.60 -10.87 -4.04
CA VAL A 56 -8.16 -11.44 -5.32
C VAL A 56 -8.81 -10.79 -6.54
N THR A 57 -9.82 -9.91 -6.36
CA THR A 57 -10.46 -9.17 -7.46
C THR A 57 -9.87 -7.77 -7.65
N GLU A 58 -8.90 -7.38 -6.82
CA GLU A 58 -8.18 -6.10 -6.84
C GLU A 58 -7.63 -5.73 -8.23
N GLN A 59 -7.20 -6.72 -9.02
CA GLN A 59 -6.76 -6.52 -10.41
C GLN A 59 -7.88 -6.02 -11.36
N PHE A 60 -9.15 -6.28 -11.03
CA PHE A 60 -10.30 -6.09 -11.93
C PHE A 60 -11.32 -5.05 -11.46
N ASP A 61 -11.54 -4.84 -10.16
CA ASP A 61 -12.69 -4.02 -9.69
C ASP A 61 -12.46 -3.11 -8.49
N GLY A 62 -11.32 -3.19 -7.81
CA GLY A 62 -11.05 -2.37 -6.62
C GLY A 62 -9.59 -1.94 -6.58
N PHE A 63 -9.32 -0.64 -6.52
CA PHE A 63 -8.03 -0.15 -6.03
C PHE A 63 -8.30 0.60 -4.74
N ILE A 64 -7.69 0.14 -3.66
CA ILE A 64 -7.76 0.81 -2.37
C ILE A 64 -6.34 1.34 -2.09
N PRO A 65 -6.17 2.67 -1.94
CA PRO A 65 -4.86 3.25 -1.67
C PRO A 65 -4.47 3.04 -0.19
N MET A 66 -4.23 1.78 0.18
CA MET A 66 -4.11 1.37 1.57
C MET A 66 -2.87 1.96 2.25
N ALA A 67 -1.75 2.13 1.52
CA ALA A 67 -0.57 2.78 2.08
C ALA A 67 -0.86 4.24 2.45
N THR A 68 -1.60 4.96 1.59
CA THR A 68 -2.01 6.34 1.84
C THR A 68 -2.97 6.42 3.03
N ILE A 69 -3.94 5.51 3.13
CA ILE A 69 -4.86 5.45 4.28
C ILE A 69 -4.08 5.22 5.59
N ILE A 70 -3.13 4.30 5.60
CA ILE A 70 -2.25 4.04 6.75
C ILE A 70 -1.44 5.28 7.12
N ALA A 71 -0.90 5.99 6.13
CA ALA A 71 -0.17 7.23 6.38
C ALA A 71 -1.08 8.31 6.99
N LEU A 72 -2.29 8.49 6.49
CA LEU A 72 -3.28 9.44 7.01
C LEU A 72 -3.69 9.10 8.45
N LYS A 73 -3.95 7.83 8.75
CA LYS A 73 -4.22 7.33 10.11
C LYS A 73 -3.08 7.66 11.08
N ASN A 74 -1.83 7.55 10.62
CA ASN A 74 -0.63 7.81 11.43
C ASN A 74 -0.17 9.29 11.43
N LYS A 75 -1.04 10.23 11.06
CA LYS A 75 -0.74 11.66 11.13
C LYS A 75 -0.51 12.07 12.59
N PRO A 76 0.65 12.67 12.93
CA PRO A 76 0.87 13.19 14.27
C PRO A 76 -0.07 14.37 14.53
N ASN A 77 -0.61 14.44 15.75
CA ASN A 77 -1.45 15.54 16.24
C ASN A 77 -0.67 16.86 16.32
#